data_AF-A0A2G9XKS8-F1
#
_entry.id   AF-A0A2G9XKS8-F1
#
_cell.length_a   1.000
_cell.length_b   1.000
_cell.length_c   1.000
_cell.angle_alpha   90.00
_cell.angle_beta   90.00
_cell.angle_gamma   90.00
#
_symmetry.space_group_name_H-M   'P 1'
#
loop_
_entity.id
_entity.type
_entity.pdbx_description
1 polymer ?
#
loop_
_entity_poly.entity_id
_entity_poly.type
_entity_poly.pdbx_seq_one_letter_code
_entity_poly.pdbx_strand_id
1 'polypeptide(L)' 'SGDVVYADYAIGRFDLYGADAAGLKESLMRLGELEVDILLPGHNQIVKGLPKGYILKTAKQWEPYLK' A
#
# COMPACT_ATOMS: atom_id res chain seq x y z
N SER A 1 7.76 -7.84 -2.24
CA SER A 1 7.15 -8.54 -1.09
C SER A 1 5.67 -8.19 -1.05
N GLY A 2 4.83 -9.03 -0.43
CA GLY A 2 3.40 -8.77 -0.25
C GLY A 2 3.06 -7.72 0.83
N ASP A 3 4.04 -6.92 1.24
CA ASP A 3 3.96 -5.98 2.37
C ASP A 3 3.86 -4.52 1.91
N VAL A 4 3.41 -4.27 0.67
CA VAL A 4 3.27 -2.89 0.16
C VAL A 4 2.02 -2.22 0.72
N VAL A 5 0.91 -2.97 0.84
CA VAL A 5 -0.36 -2.51 1.40
C VAL A 5 -0.93 -3.61 2.31
N TYR A 6 -1.31 -3.24 3.53
CA TYR A 6 -1.92 -4.13 4.51
C TYR A 6 -3.45 -3.95 4.56
N ALA A 7 -4.13 -4.91 5.20
CA ALA A 7 -5.58 -4.99 5.35
C ALA A 7 -6.23 -3.82 6.13
N ASP A 8 -5.43 -3.04 6.85
CA ASP A 8 -5.81 -1.99 7.81
C ASP A 8 -5.40 -0.59 7.34
N TYR A 9 -5.18 -0.39 6.04
CA TYR A 9 -4.63 0.84 5.46
C TYR A 9 -3.18 1.14 5.87
N ALA A 10 -2.46 0.20 6.50
CA ALA A 10 -1.03 0.35 6.68
C ALA A 10 -0.28 0.12 5.36
N ILE A 11 0.93 0.67 5.26
CA ILE A 11 1.84 0.47 4.13
C ILE A 11 3.15 -0.17 4.63
N GLY A 12 3.92 -0.74 3.70
CA GLY A 12 5.25 -1.27 3.99
C GLY A 12 6.13 -0.27 4.72
N ARG A 13 6.94 -0.77 5.66
CA ARG A 13 7.86 0.08 6.44
C ARG A 13 8.87 0.77 5.54
N PHE A 14 8.92 2.10 5.67
CA PHE A 14 9.83 2.99 4.93
C PHE A 14 10.81 3.74 5.85
N ASP A 15 10.74 3.47 7.16
CA ASP A 15 11.55 4.08 8.22
C ASP A 15 12.88 3.33 8.49
N LEU A 16 13.21 2.32 7.68
CA LEU A 16 14.43 1.53 7.79
C LEU A 16 15.57 2.10 6.94
N TYR A 17 16.82 1.94 7.43
CA TYR A 17 18.02 2.39 6.72
C TYR A 17 18.09 1.73 5.33
N GLY A 18 18.03 2.51 4.26
CA GLY A 18 18.03 2.03 2.87
C GLY A 18 16.65 1.93 2.21
N ALA A 19 15.57 2.33 2.89
CA ALA A 19 14.26 2.47 2.25
C ALA A 19 14.18 3.76 1.40
N ASP A 20 13.59 3.65 0.21
CA ASP A 20 13.32 4.78 -0.68
C ASP A 20 11.83 5.17 -0.56
N ALA A 21 11.56 6.23 0.18
CA ALA A 21 10.22 6.73 0.41
C ALA A 21 9.57 7.26 -0.89
N ALA A 22 10.35 7.88 -1.77
CA ALA A 22 9.88 8.37 -3.06
C ALA A 22 9.53 7.19 -4.00
N GLY A 23 10.40 6.17 -4.06
CA GLY A 23 10.14 4.94 -4.80
C GLY A 23 8.93 4.16 -4.27
N LEU A 24 8.72 4.15 -2.94
CA LEU A 24 7.53 3.56 -2.34
C LEU A 24 6.26 4.33 -2.72
N LYS A 25 6.30 5.66 -2.70
CA LYS A 25 5.18 6.50 -3.15
C LYS A 25 4.81 6.19 -4.61
N GLU A 26 5.78 6.16 -5.51
CA GLU A 26 5.52 5.86 -6.92
C GLU A 26 4.89 4.47 -7.09
N SER A 27 5.43 3.47 -6.38
CA SER A 27 4.91 2.11 -6.39
C SER A 27 3.46 2.04 -5.89
N LEU A 28 3.14 2.73 -4.80
CA LEU A 28 1.78 2.81 -4.23
C LEU A 28 0.80 3.48 -5.18
N MET A 29 1.20 4.56 -5.85
CA MET A 29 0.36 5.27 -6.81
C MET A 29 0.07 4.40 -8.04
N ARG A 30 1.08 3.71 -8.58
CA ARG A 30 0.92 2.76 -9.69
C ARG A 30 0.00 1.58 -9.33
N LEU A 31 0.12 1.05 -8.11
CA LEU A 31 -0.79 0.01 -7.62
C LEU A 31 -2.22 0.54 -7.39
N GLY A 32 -2.36 1.82 -7.05
CA GLY A 32 -3.65 2.48 -6.88
C GLY A 32 -4.47 2.61 -8.17
N GLU A 33 -3.85 2.44 -9.34
CA GLU A 33 -4.52 2.41 -10.64
C GLU A 33 -5.22 1.06 -10.90
N LEU A 34 -4.90 0.01 -10.12
CA LEU A 34 -5.48 -1.31 -10.26
C LEU A 34 -6.74 -1.44 -9.40
N GLU A 35 -7.80 -1.99 -9.99
CA GLU A 35 -8.92 -2.52 -9.22
C GLU A 35 -8.55 -3.90 -8.68
N VAL A 36 -8.45 -4.02 -7.35
CA VAL A 36 -8.05 -5.25 -6.66
C VAL A 36 -9.20 -5.74 -5.79
N ASP A 37 -9.72 -6.93 -6.08
CA ASP A 37 -10.83 -7.54 -5.33
C ASP A 37 -10.37 -8.34 -4.11
N ILE A 38 -9.13 -8.86 -4.14
CA ILE A 38 -8.54 -9.67 -3.07
C ILE A 38 -7.13 -9.19 -2.78
N LEU A 39 -6.86 -8.85 -1.52
CA LEU A 39 -5.52 -8.52 -1.02
C LEU A 39 -4.97 -9.70 -0.24
N LEU A 40 -3.78 -10.15 -0.63
CA LEU A 40 -3.01 -11.22 0.02
C LEU A 40 -1.78 -10.59 0.68
N PRO A 41 -1.92 -9.95 1.85
CA PRO A 41 -0.80 -9.29 2.49
C PRO A 41 0.20 -10.32 3.04
N GLY A 42 1.49 -9.94 3.11
CA GLY A 42 2.54 -10.80 3.66
C GLY A 42 2.35 -11.09 5.17
N HIS A 43 1.68 -10.18 5.87
CA HIS A 43 1.24 -10.30 7.26
C HIS A 43 -0.24 -9.87 7.38
N ASN A 44 -0.96 -10.36 8.39
CA ASN A 44 -2.42 -10.17 8.63
C ASN A 44 -3.36 -11.08 7.81
N GLN A 45 -4.67 -10.82 7.91
CA GLN A 45 -5.71 -11.62 7.26
C GLN A 45 -5.86 -11.28 5.77
N ILE A 46 -6.22 -12.29 4.99
CA ILE A 46 -6.66 -12.13 3.59
C ILE A 46 -7.91 -11.26 3.57
N VAL A 47 -7.88 -10.17 2.79
CA VAL A 47 -9.05 -9.31 2.59
C VAL A 47 -9.68 -9.66 1.26
N LYS A 48 -10.97 -9.99 1.28
CA LYS A 48 -11.78 -10.23 0.08
C LYS A 48 -12.85 -9.15 -0.04
N GLY A 49 -13.21 -8.77 -1.26
CA GLY A 49 -14.23 -7.75 -1.52
C GLY A 49 -13.77 -6.36 -1.11
N LEU A 50 -12.52 -6.01 -1.43
CA LEU A 50 -12.02 -4.66 -1.15
C LEU A 50 -12.88 -3.62 -1.87
N PRO A 51 -13.15 -2.47 -1.21
CA PRO A 51 -13.86 -1.39 -1.87
C PRO A 51 -13.01 -0.85 -3.03
N LYS A 52 -13.67 -0.44 -4.12
CA LYS A 52 -12.99 0.17 -5.27
C LYS A 52 -12.11 1.34 -4.83
N GLY A 53 -10.88 1.37 -5.35
CA GLY A 53 -9.90 2.40 -5.04
C GLY A 53 -9.30 2.32 -3.63
N TYR A 54 -9.45 1.19 -2.92
CA TYR A 54 -8.85 1.00 -1.59
C TYR A 54 -7.35 1.34 -1.58
N ILE A 55 -6.58 0.78 -2.51
CA ILE A 55 -5.14 1.01 -2.60
C ILE A 55 -4.82 2.49 -2.85
N LEU A 56 -5.55 3.14 -3.75
CA LEU A 56 -5.37 4.57 -4.03
C LEU A 56 -5.70 5.44 -2.81
N LYS A 57 -6.75 5.09 -2.05
CA LYS A 57 -7.11 5.78 -0.82
C LYS A 57 -6.00 5.65 0.22
N THR A 58 -5.45 4.45 0.38
CA THR A 58 -4.30 4.20 1.24
C THR A 58 -3.08 5.02 0.80
N ALA A 59 -2.74 4.99 -0.50
CA ALA A 59 -1.61 5.74 -1.04
C ALA A 59 -1.73 7.25 -0.75
N LYS A 60 -2.91 7.84 -0.97
CA LYS A 60 -3.19 9.27 -0.70
C LYS A 60 -3.11 9.62 0.79
N GLN A 61 -3.52 8.71 1.68
CA GLN A 61 -3.41 8.94 3.13
C GLN A 61 -1.95 9.06 3.57
N TRP A 62 -1.06 8.30 2.95
CA TRP A 62 0.37 8.25 3.30
C TRP A 62 1.24 9.21 2.50
N GLU A 63 0.75 9.73 1.37
CA GLU A 63 1.47 10.65 0.49
C GLU A 63 2.22 11.81 1.21
N PRO A 64 1.64 12.49 2.22
CA PRO A 64 2.34 13.58 2.92
C PRO A 64 3.60 13.15 3.70
N TYR A 65 3.71 11.85 4.01
CA TYR A 65 4.76 11.26 4.84
C TYR A 65 5.86 10.56 4.02
N LEU A 66 5.63 10.38 2.71
CA LEU A 66 6.55 9.71 1.79
C LEU A 66 7.31 10.76 0.94
N LYS A 67 8.34 11.38 1.55
CA LYS A 67 9.19 12.43 0.94
C LYS A 67 10.53 11.89 0.50
#